data_AF-A0A6L8KK41-F1
#
_entry.id   AF-A0A6L8KK41-F1
#
_cell.length_a   1.000
_cell.length_b   1.000
_cell.length_c   1.000
_cell.angle_alpha   90.00
_cell.angle_beta   90.00
_cell.angle_gamma   90.00
#
_symmetry.space_group_name_H-M   'P 1'
#
loop_
_entity.id
_entity.type
_entity.pdbx_description
1 polymer ?
#
loop_
_entity_poly.entity_id
_entity_poly.type
_entity_poly.pdbx_seq_one_letter_code
_entity_poly.pdbx_strand_id
1 'polypeptide(L)'
;MANSEQHAADWLNFLLAQDLPFAEALSTQVGVGKVGQLCACGCHGFAFDVPANVDFLPLQSGPGIFYEMVLSSNFSEEIDLLLFTDERGCLSWVDVTYGACNIEPMPEGIVPELVTGIWPGTRKDLPTVEVEVKHSTKSWWKFGYRR
;
A
#
# COMPACT_ATOMS: atom_id res chain seq x y z
N MET A 1 -4.72 11.85 19.89
CA MET A 1 -6.03 11.17 19.75
C MET A 1 -5.80 9.66 19.65
N ALA A 2 -6.80 8.82 19.91
CA ALA A 2 -6.69 7.39 19.61
C ALA A 2 -6.93 7.16 18.11
N ASN A 3 -6.14 6.27 17.50
CA ASN A 3 -6.40 5.83 16.12
C ASN A 3 -7.73 5.07 16.03
N SER A 4 -8.32 4.97 14.83
CA SER A 4 -9.58 4.29 14.59
C SER A 4 -9.59 3.55 13.25
N GLU A 5 -10.50 2.58 13.12
CA GLU A 5 -10.72 1.89 11.83
C GLU A 5 -11.20 2.86 10.75
N GLN A 6 -11.94 3.91 11.14
CA GLN A 6 -12.37 4.95 10.21
C GLN A 6 -11.16 5.72 9.65
N HIS A 7 -10.20 6.09 10.49
CA HIS A 7 -8.96 6.74 10.01
C HIS A 7 -8.16 5.84 9.07
N ALA A 8 -8.06 4.54 9.38
CA ALA A 8 -7.41 3.59 8.48
C ALA A 8 -8.13 3.51 7.12
N ALA A 9 -9.46 3.44 7.11
CA ALA A 9 -10.26 3.43 5.89
C ALA A 9 -10.09 4.74 5.09
N ASP A 10 -10.07 5.89 5.76
CA ASP A 10 -9.88 7.20 5.12
C ASP A 10 -8.51 7.29 4.44
N TRP A 11 -7.45 6.79 5.10
CA TRP A 11 -6.10 6.74 4.51
C TRP A 11 -6.00 5.79 3.33
N LEU A 12 -6.63 4.61 3.39
CA LEU A 12 -6.70 3.70 2.25
C LEU A 12 -7.42 4.35 1.06
N ASN A 13 -8.56 5.01 1.31
CA ASN A 13 -9.30 5.73 0.27
C ASN A 13 -8.48 6.87 -0.33
N PHE A 14 -7.76 7.62 0.51
CA PHE A 14 -6.85 8.67 0.06
C PHE A 14 -5.77 8.11 -0.87
N LEU A 15 -5.10 7.02 -0.48
CA LEU A 15 -4.06 6.37 -1.29
C LEU A 15 -4.60 5.85 -2.62
N LEU A 16 -5.80 5.24 -2.62
CA LEU A 16 -6.44 4.73 -3.82
C LEU A 16 -6.89 5.84 -4.80
N ALA A 17 -7.08 7.07 -4.31
CA ALA A 17 -7.41 8.22 -5.13
C ALA A 17 -6.17 8.87 -5.77
N GLN A 18 -4.95 8.51 -5.36
CA GLN A 18 -3.71 9.04 -5.92
C GLN A 18 -3.34 8.32 -7.21
N ASP A 19 -2.63 9.02 -8.12
CA ASP A 19 -2.05 8.43 -9.32
C ASP A 19 -0.76 7.66 -8.98
N LEU A 20 -0.92 6.49 -8.35
CA LEU A 20 0.20 5.66 -7.90
C LEU A 20 0.68 4.71 -9.01
N PRO A 21 2.01 4.52 -9.16
CA PRO A 21 2.58 3.59 -10.14
C PRO A 21 2.19 2.11 -9.94
N PHE A 22 1.60 1.78 -8.78
CA PHE A 22 1.13 0.46 -8.38
C PHE A 22 -0.37 0.46 -7.98
N ALA A 23 -1.15 1.45 -8.42
CA ALA A 23 -2.56 1.61 -8.05
C ALA A 23 -3.41 0.35 -8.28
N GLU A 24 -3.17 -0.40 -9.37
CA GLU A 24 -3.88 -1.65 -9.67
C GLU A 24 -3.63 -2.74 -8.61
N ALA A 25 -2.37 -2.93 -8.23
CA ALA A 25 -1.97 -3.90 -7.21
C ALA A 25 -2.56 -3.53 -5.85
N LEU A 26 -2.43 -2.26 -5.47
CA LEU A 26 -2.97 -1.75 -4.22
C LEU A 26 -4.49 -1.91 -4.16
N SER A 27 -5.21 -1.50 -5.22
CA SER A 27 -6.66 -1.62 -5.31
C SER A 27 -7.14 -3.07 -5.18
N THR A 28 -6.48 -4.01 -5.86
CA THR A 28 -6.80 -5.43 -5.76
C THR A 28 -6.63 -5.95 -4.33
N GLN A 29 -5.52 -5.60 -3.68
CA GLN A 29 -5.25 -6.05 -2.32
C GLN A 29 -6.20 -5.40 -1.30
N VAL A 30 -6.49 -4.10 -1.42
CA VAL A 30 -7.44 -3.40 -0.54
C VAL A 30 -8.85 -3.95 -0.69
N GLY A 31 -9.26 -4.35 -1.90
CA GLY A 31 -10.58 -4.93 -2.15
C GLY A 31 -10.83 -6.30 -1.51
N VAL A 32 -9.77 -7.04 -1.15
CA VAL A 32 -9.88 -8.39 -0.54
C VAL A 32 -9.32 -8.46 0.88
N GLY A 33 -8.50 -7.49 1.27
CA GLY A 33 -7.88 -7.42 2.58
C GLY A 33 -8.75 -6.74 3.63
N LYS A 34 -8.18 -6.57 4.81
CA LYS A 34 -8.83 -5.89 5.94
C LYS A 34 -7.83 -5.14 6.79
N VAL A 35 -8.30 -4.07 7.44
CA VAL A 35 -7.54 -3.39 8.49
C VAL A 35 -7.41 -4.34 9.69
N GLY A 36 -6.20 -4.43 10.22
CA GLY A 36 -5.84 -5.22 11.39
C GLY A 36 -5.61 -4.33 12.61
N GLN A 37 -4.49 -4.57 13.30
CA GLN A 37 -4.11 -3.81 14.49
C GLN A 37 -3.86 -2.32 14.18
N LEU A 38 -4.38 -1.43 15.03
CA LEU A 38 -4.13 0.02 14.96
C LEU A 38 -2.96 0.42 15.89
N CYS A 39 -2.19 1.47 15.57
CA CYS A 39 -1.21 2.01 16.51
C CYS A 39 -1.90 2.55 17.76
N ALA A 40 -1.40 2.15 18.94
CA ALA A 40 -1.85 2.67 20.22
C ALA A 40 -1.15 3.99 20.61
N CYS A 41 -0.10 4.38 19.87
CA CYS A 41 0.72 5.56 20.12
C CYS A 41 0.00 6.90 19.80
N GLY A 42 -1.09 6.84 19.05
CA GLY A 42 -1.84 8.02 18.61
C GLY A 42 -1.44 8.56 17.23
N CYS A 43 -0.49 7.93 16.54
CA CYS A 43 -0.37 8.08 15.08
C CYS A 43 -1.52 7.34 14.38
N HIS A 44 -1.72 7.62 13.09
CA HIS A 44 -2.79 6.98 12.32
C HIS A 44 -2.34 5.69 11.62
N GLY A 45 -1.20 5.10 12.01
CA GLY A 45 -0.68 3.86 11.42
C GLY A 45 -1.45 2.60 11.81
N PHE A 46 -1.53 1.63 10.89
CA PHE A 46 -2.31 0.40 11.04
C PHE A 46 -1.73 -0.77 10.23
N ALA A 47 -1.98 -2.00 10.71
CA ALA A 47 -1.72 -3.24 9.99
C ALA A 47 -2.80 -3.48 8.92
N PHE A 48 -2.40 -4.18 7.85
CA PHE A 48 -3.31 -4.61 6.81
C PHE A 48 -3.09 -6.09 6.49
N ASP A 49 -4.17 -6.87 6.46
CA ASP A 49 -4.11 -8.31 6.24
C ASP A 49 -4.68 -8.66 4.86
N VAL A 50 -3.84 -9.22 3.99
CA VAL A 50 -4.26 -9.78 2.70
C VAL A 50 -4.37 -11.32 2.81
N PRO A 51 -5.54 -11.93 2.51
CA PRO A 51 -5.73 -13.38 2.59
C PRO A 51 -4.72 -14.18 1.75
N ALA A 52 -4.31 -15.35 2.24
CA ALA A 52 -3.28 -16.18 1.59
C ALA A 52 -3.76 -17.01 0.39
N ASN A 53 -5.07 -17.10 0.18
CA ASN A 53 -5.71 -17.96 -0.81
C ASN A 53 -6.26 -17.20 -2.02
N VAL A 54 -5.81 -15.96 -2.24
CA VAL A 54 -6.23 -15.10 -3.34
C VAL A 54 -5.03 -14.80 -4.23
N ASP A 55 -5.22 -14.86 -5.55
CA ASP A 55 -4.20 -14.39 -6.49
C ASP A 55 -4.15 -12.86 -6.44
N PHE A 56 -2.98 -12.30 -6.15
CA PHE A 56 -2.74 -10.85 -6.11
C PHE A 56 -1.51 -10.49 -6.94
N LEU A 57 -1.49 -9.24 -7.43
CA LEU A 57 -0.24 -8.63 -7.89
C LEU A 57 0.52 -8.13 -6.64
N PRO A 58 1.74 -8.60 -6.36
CA PRO A 58 2.51 -8.10 -5.23
C PRO A 58 2.96 -6.65 -5.52
N LEU A 59 3.11 -5.87 -4.44
CA LEU A 59 3.54 -4.46 -4.50
C LEU A 59 5.07 -4.34 -4.61
N GLN A 60 5.80 -5.26 -3.97
CA GLN A 60 7.25 -5.41 -4.11
C GLN A 60 7.67 -6.86 -3.92
N SER A 61 8.96 -7.15 -4.11
CA SER A 61 9.54 -8.45 -3.75
C SER A 61 9.92 -8.47 -2.27
N GLY A 62 9.33 -9.38 -1.50
CA GLY A 62 9.64 -9.57 -0.08
C GLY A 62 9.14 -8.44 0.83
N PRO A 63 9.49 -8.50 2.13
CA PRO A 63 8.96 -7.58 3.13
C PRO A 63 9.75 -6.28 3.22
N GLY A 64 9.13 -5.24 3.79
CA GLY A 64 9.78 -3.97 4.12
C GLY A 64 9.06 -2.75 3.55
N ILE A 65 9.66 -1.57 3.75
CA ILE A 65 9.19 -0.30 3.18
C ILE A 65 9.45 -0.32 1.68
N PHE A 66 8.41 -0.02 0.89
CA PHE A 66 8.53 0.06 -0.55
C PHE A 66 8.13 1.42 -1.11
N TYR A 67 7.44 2.24 -0.31
CA TYR A 67 6.95 3.53 -0.73
C TYR A 67 6.76 4.48 0.46
N GLU A 68 7.05 5.75 0.21
CA GLU A 68 6.98 6.89 1.11
C GLU A 68 6.29 8.04 0.37
N MET A 69 5.38 8.71 1.05
CA MET A 69 4.65 9.87 0.56
C MET A 69 4.61 10.93 1.65
N VAL A 70 5.02 12.15 1.31
CA VAL A 70 4.95 13.31 2.21
C VAL A 70 3.86 14.24 1.70
N LEU A 71 3.00 14.67 2.62
CA LEU A 71 1.85 15.53 2.35
C LEU A 71 1.93 16.81 3.18
N SER A 72 1.58 17.95 2.60
CA SER A 72 1.19 19.10 3.40
C SER A 72 -0.14 18.81 4.11
N SER A 73 -0.37 19.50 5.22
CA SER A 73 -1.64 19.42 5.95
C SER A 73 -2.21 20.81 6.19
N ASN A 74 -3.45 20.87 6.67
CA ASN A 74 -4.07 22.10 7.18
C ASN A 74 -3.45 22.60 8.50
N PHE A 75 -2.39 21.98 8.99
CA PHE A 75 -1.59 22.40 10.14
C PHE A 75 -0.18 22.83 9.72
N SER A 76 0.68 23.19 10.68
CA SER A 76 2.03 23.71 10.39
C SER A 76 3.00 22.65 9.89
N GLU A 77 2.76 21.38 10.20
CA GLU A 77 3.65 20.29 9.84
C GLU A 77 3.07 19.40 8.73
N GLU A 78 3.96 18.62 8.12
CA GLU A 78 3.62 17.63 7.10
C GLU A 78 3.13 16.31 7.71
N ILE A 79 2.50 15.50 6.88
CA ILE A 79 2.14 14.11 7.16
C ILE A 79 3.09 13.23 6.37
N ASP A 80 3.70 12.26 7.05
CA ASP A 80 4.54 11.24 6.43
C ASP A 80 3.81 9.90 6.41
N LEU A 81 3.77 9.28 5.23
CA LEU A 81 3.09 8.02 4.92
C LEU A 81 4.11 7.00 4.44
N LEU A 82 4.30 5.92 5.20
CA LEU A 82 5.16 4.80 4.80
C LEU A 82 4.33 3.55 4.55
N LEU A 83 4.54 2.92 3.39
CA LEU A 83 3.87 1.69 3.00
C LEU A 83 4.84 0.51 3.10
N PHE A 84 4.40 -0.52 3.80
CA PHE A 84 5.16 -1.74 4.05
C PHE A 84 4.50 -2.94 3.41
N THR A 85 5.31 -3.94 3.09
CA THR A 85 4.82 -5.25 2.70
C THR A 85 5.32 -6.39 3.57
N ASP A 86 4.61 -7.52 3.50
CA ASP A 86 4.98 -8.79 4.12
C ASP A 86 5.91 -9.62 3.21
N GLU A 87 6.24 -10.84 3.63
CA GLU A 87 7.11 -11.75 2.89
C GLU A 87 6.62 -12.08 1.47
N ARG A 88 5.32 -11.89 1.20
CA ARG A 88 4.69 -12.16 -0.09
C ARG A 88 4.64 -10.91 -0.99
N GLY A 89 5.08 -9.75 -0.49
CA GLY A 89 4.93 -8.48 -1.19
C GLY A 89 3.51 -7.91 -1.09
N CYS A 90 2.69 -8.38 -0.15
CA CYS A 90 1.36 -7.81 0.12
C CYS A 90 1.47 -6.64 1.10
N LEU A 91 0.60 -5.63 0.97
CA LEU A 91 0.46 -4.55 1.95
C LEU A 91 0.28 -5.16 3.34
N SER A 92 1.16 -4.80 4.26
CA SER A 92 1.19 -5.35 5.62
C SER A 92 1.02 -4.29 6.69
N TRP A 93 1.50 -3.08 6.42
CA TRP A 93 1.39 -1.94 7.32
C TRP A 93 1.37 -0.63 6.54
N VAL A 94 0.59 0.32 7.03
CA VAL A 94 0.60 1.72 6.61
C VAL A 94 0.96 2.52 7.85
N ASP A 95 2.11 3.19 7.83
CA ASP A 95 2.46 4.14 8.88
C ASP A 95 2.02 5.54 8.45
N VAL A 96 1.40 6.27 9.37
CA VAL A 96 0.90 7.63 9.12
C VAL A 96 1.22 8.49 10.31
N THR A 97 2.16 9.41 10.12
CA THR A 97 2.71 10.24 11.20
C THR A 97 2.59 11.72 10.89
N TYR A 98 2.52 12.56 11.91
CA TYR A 98 2.45 14.01 11.78
C TYR A 98 3.68 14.67 12.40
N GLY A 99 4.28 15.57 11.63
CA GLY A 99 5.49 16.28 12.01
C GLY A 99 6.74 15.41 12.08
N ALA A 100 7.88 16.09 12.17
CA ALA A 100 9.17 15.42 12.26
C ALA A 100 9.20 14.47 13.47
N CYS A 101 9.45 13.18 13.21
CA CYS A 101 9.69 12.13 14.20
C CYS A 101 8.47 11.60 15.00
N ASN A 102 7.22 11.88 14.60
CA ASN A 102 6.03 11.30 15.25
C ASN A 102 6.02 11.48 16.79
N ILE A 103 6.47 12.65 17.25
CA ILE A 103 6.73 12.92 18.68
C ILE A 103 5.40 13.17 19.43
N GLU A 104 4.39 13.63 18.69
CA GLU A 104 3.05 13.90 19.21
C GLU A 104 1.99 13.06 18.47
N PRO A 105 0.86 12.74 19.12
CA PRO A 105 -0.27 12.12 18.45
C PRO A 105 -0.77 12.96 17.28
N MET A 106 -1.41 12.30 16.32
CA MET A 106 -2.08 12.97 15.21
C MET A 106 -3.11 14.00 15.74
N PRO A 107 -3.08 15.25 15.23
CA PRO A 107 -4.00 16.29 15.67
C PRO A 107 -5.44 16.02 15.19
N GLU A 108 -6.41 16.49 15.97
CA GLU A 108 -7.83 16.42 15.61
C GLU A 108 -8.14 17.29 14.40
N GLY A 109 -8.91 16.75 13.45
CA GLY A 109 -9.29 17.49 12.25
C GLY A 109 -8.16 17.68 11.25
N ILE A 110 -7.13 16.84 11.30
CA ILE A 110 -6.10 16.82 10.26
C ILE A 110 -6.69 16.46 8.90
N VAL A 111 -6.30 17.23 7.90
CA VAL A 111 -6.69 17.03 6.51
C VAL A 111 -5.42 17.00 5.67
N PRO A 112 -5.14 15.91 4.93
CA PRO A 112 -4.08 15.90 3.94
C PRO A 112 -4.44 16.83 2.78
N GLU A 113 -3.48 17.64 2.32
CA GLU A 113 -3.71 18.61 1.24
C GLU A 113 -2.94 18.23 -0.03
N LEU A 114 -1.68 18.66 -0.15
CA LEU A 114 -0.88 18.46 -1.36
C LEU A 114 0.21 17.42 -1.11
N VAL A 115 0.47 16.56 -2.09
CA VAL A 115 1.67 15.72 -2.09
C VAL A 115 2.89 16.61 -2.32
N THR A 116 3.78 16.68 -1.33
CA THR A 116 5.02 17.47 -1.37
C THR A 116 6.25 16.61 -1.69
N GLY A 117 6.18 15.30 -1.48
CA GLY A 117 7.28 14.37 -1.77
C GLY A 117 6.85 12.91 -1.94
N ILE A 118 7.61 12.15 -2.73
CA ILE A 118 7.37 10.73 -3.01
C ILE A 118 8.71 9.98 -3.15
N TRP A 119 8.86 8.85 -2.48
CA TRP A 119 10.00 7.95 -2.64
C TRP A 119 9.58 6.47 -2.64
N PRO A 120 10.10 5.64 -3.55
CA PRO A 120 10.79 6.03 -4.77
C PRO A 120 9.84 6.81 -5.70
N GLY A 121 10.35 7.88 -6.33
CA GLY A 121 9.53 8.85 -7.09
C GLY A 121 8.97 8.34 -8.41
N THR A 122 9.49 7.24 -8.97
CA THR A 122 9.01 6.68 -10.24
C THR A 122 8.92 5.16 -10.21
N ARG A 123 8.16 4.59 -11.17
CA ARG A 123 8.02 3.13 -11.30
C ARG A 123 9.34 2.40 -11.55
N LYS A 124 10.32 3.05 -12.18
CA LYS A 124 11.64 2.44 -12.43
C LYS A 124 12.47 2.30 -11.15
N ASP A 125 12.13 3.12 -10.16
CA ASP A 125 12.83 3.20 -8.88
C ASP A 125 12.13 2.30 -7.83
N LEU A 126 10.94 1.78 -8.13
CA LEU A 126 10.28 0.78 -7.30
C LEU A 126 11.05 -0.55 -7.33
N PRO A 127 11.05 -1.29 -6.21
CA PRO A 127 11.53 -2.66 -6.19
C PRO A 127 10.85 -3.49 -7.28
N THR A 128 11.64 -4.22 -8.07
CA THR A 128 11.11 -4.97 -9.20
C THR A 128 10.44 -6.26 -8.71
N VAL A 129 9.19 -6.47 -9.09
CA VAL A 129 8.53 -7.76 -8.96
C VAL A 129 8.81 -8.55 -10.23
N GLU A 130 9.56 -9.64 -10.12
CA GLU A 130 9.61 -10.66 -11.16
C GLU A 130 8.31 -11.47 -11.10
N VAL A 131 7.33 -11.12 -11.94
CA VAL A 131 6.13 -11.94 -12.10
C VAL A 131 6.51 -13.16 -12.93
N GLU A 132 6.74 -14.30 -12.28
CA GLU A 132 6.77 -15.59 -12.97
C GLU A 132 5.39 -15.85 -13.57
N VAL A 133 5.18 -15.42 -14.82
CA VAL A 133 4.02 -15.81 -15.59
C VAL A 133 4.17 -17.31 -15.87
N LYS A 134 3.57 -18.15 -15.03
CA LYS A 134 3.32 -19.55 -15.35
C LYS A 134 2.31 -19.57 -16.50
N HIS A 135 2.80 -19.43 -17.73
CA HIS A 135 2.05 -19.81 -18.91
C HIS A 135 1.69 -21.29 -18.75
N SER A 136 0.48 -21.58 -18.27
CA SER A 136 -0.15 -22.87 -18.45
C SER A 136 -0.44 -23.01 -19.94
N THR A 137 0.59 -23.38 -20.72
CA THR A 137 0.45 -23.88 -22.09
C THR A 137 -0.17 -25.27 -22.02
N LYS A 138 -1.47 -25.31 -21.69
CA LYS A 138 -2.32 -26.41 -22.13
C LYS A 138 -2.50 -26.23 -23.64
N SER A 139 -1.52 -26.71 -24.40
CA SER A 139 -1.64 -26.97 -25.84
C SER A 139 -2.80 -27.95 -26.05
N TRP A 140 -3.93 -27.44 -26.52
CA TRP A 140 -5.10 -28.23 -26.92
C TRP A 140 -5.32 -28.13 -28.43
N TRP A 141 -4.34 -28.49 -29.26
CA TRP A 141 -4.59 -28.82 -30.66
C TRP A 141 -3.63 -29.90 -31.15
N LYS A 142 -4.11 -31.14 -31.25
CA LYS A 142 -3.56 -32.14 -32.18
C LYS A 142 -4.61 -32.36 -33.28
N PHE A 143 -4.51 -31.59 -34.37
CA PHE A 143 -5.13 -32.03 -35.62
C PHE A 143 -4.21 -33.09 -36.21
N GLY A 144 -4.63 -34.35 -36.10
CA GLY A 144 -4.06 -35.46 -36.84
C GLY A 144 -4.41 -35.31 -38.31
N TYR A 145 -3.41 -35.10 -39.16
CA TYR A 145 -3.53 -35.40 -40.58
C TYR A 145 -3.65 -36.92 -40.73
N ARG A 146 -4.80 -37.40 -41.18
CA ARG A 146 -4.88 -38.68 -41.90
C ARG A 146 -4.74 -38.40 -43.40
N ARG A 147 -3.95 -39.26 -44.03
CA ARG A 147 -3.55 -39.30 -45.43
C ARG A 147 -4.72 -39.31 -46.39
#